data_AF-A0A8K0P7X3-F1
#
_entry.id   AF-A0A8K0P7X3-F1
#
_cell.length_a   1.000
_cell.length_b   1.000
_cell.length_c   1.000
_cell.angle_alpha   90.00
_cell.angle_beta   90.00
_cell.angle_gamma   90.00
#
_symmetry.space_group_name_H-M   'P 1'
#
loop_
_entity.id
_entity.type
_entity.pdbx_description
1 polymer ?
#
loop_
_entity_poly.entity_id
_entity_poly.type
_entity_poly.pdbx_seq_one_letter_code
_entity_poly.pdbx_strand_id
1 'polypeptide(L)'
;MHEECVTTNSSQGTCMEVRDCTPILDLLKAEPLPQAKLEYLRKSQCGFHDRKPLVCCPQQDPGLKPPDAEVVEDLTSHRNLPLLRNDLCGPLSDDRIIGGNRVKKRKYFQMRRDNHQRLLHINCGSLRQAPHVWHSPVSIDSVRPVCLPIGLSLQEQNLVGKKLTVAGWGVTENNTSSRALLKVDVPVESNAKCIKVYKNQVQITETSQLCAGGERDGGQSCHGDSGGPLTYYGPVEGSVRIIQHGIVSFGPQTCGTTGLPAVYTRVGYYMKWILDNISS
;
A
#
# COMPACT_ATOMS: atom_id res chain seq x y z
N MET A 1 11.66 10.84 -39.27
CA MET A 1 12.02 11.62 -38.07
C MET A 1 10.89 11.36 -37.09
N HIS A 2 11.14 10.63 -36.00
CA HIS A 2 10.09 10.35 -35.03
C HIS A 2 9.94 11.56 -34.10
N GLU A 3 8.78 12.21 -34.11
CA GLU A 3 8.51 13.34 -33.21
C GLU A 3 8.16 12.81 -31.81
N GLU A 4 8.78 13.39 -30.79
CA GLU A 4 8.40 13.16 -29.41
C GLU A 4 6.98 13.69 -29.17
N CYS A 5 6.18 12.90 -28.47
CA CYS A 5 4.81 13.24 -28.13
C CYS A 5 4.57 12.87 -26.66
N VAL A 6 3.52 13.43 -26.08
CA VAL A 6 3.12 13.11 -24.71
C VAL A 6 1.88 12.21 -24.77
N THR A 7 1.94 11.05 -24.12
CA THR A 7 0.80 10.13 -24.06
C THR A 7 -0.31 10.71 -23.19
N THR A 8 -1.51 10.15 -23.30
CA THR A 8 -2.69 10.58 -22.52
C THR A 8 -2.50 10.45 -21.00
N ASN A 9 -1.57 9.60 -20.56
CA ASN A 9 -1.18 9.45 -19.15
C ASN A 9 0.00 10.37 -18.76
N SER A 10 0.33 11.37 -19.58
CA SER A 10 1.41 12.34 -19.37
C SER A 10 2.83 11.76 -19.35
N SER A 11 3.03 10.58 -19.95
CA SER A 11 4.36 9.98 -20.14
C SER A 11 4.94 10.40 -21.49
N GLN A 12 6.27 10.42 -21.62
CA GLN A 12 6.92 10.63 -22.90
C GLN A 12 6.71 9.42 -23.84
N GLY A 13 6.40 9.72 -25.09
CA GLY A 13 6.19 8.76 -26.14
C GLY A 13 6.74 9.24 -27.48
N THR A 14 6.66 8.37 -28.46
CA THR A 14 7.14 8.56 -29.81
C THR A 14 5.97 8.41 -30.78
N CYS A 15 5.72 9.40 -31.62
CA CYS A 15 4.65 9.33 -32.62
C CYS A 15 5.05 8.38 -33.76
N MET A 16 4.29 7.29 -33.93
CA MET A 16 4.59 6.25 -34.95
C MET A 16 3.33 5.53 -35.44
N GLU A 17 3.43 4.72 -36.49
CA GLU A 17 2.27 4.00 -37.03
C GLU A 17 1.66 3.06 -35.96
N VAL A 18 0.34 2.95 -35.93
CA VAL A 18 -0.38 2.06 -34.98
C VAL A 18 0.18 0.65 -34.99
N ARG A 19 0.58 0.14 -36.16
CA ARG A 19 1.13 -1.21 -36.34
C ARG A 19 2.50 -1.40 -35.68
N ASP A 20 3.24 -0.33 -35.48
CA ASP A 20 4.57 -0.37 -34.88
C ASP A 20 4.52 -0.07 -33.38
N CYS A 21 3.33 0.23 -32.84
CA CYS A 21 3.11 0.45 -31.41
C CYS A 21 2.44 -0.76 -30.75
N THR A 22 3.24 -1.68 -30.23
CA THR A 22 2.75 -2.91 -29.59
C THR A 22 1.72 -2.66 -28.47
N PRO A 23 1.91 -1.69 -27.54
CA PRO A 23 0.92 -1.42 -26.48
C PRO A 23 -0.47 -1.03 -27.00
N ILE A 24 -0.52 -0.32 -28.13
CA ILE A 24 -1.77 0.12 -28.75
C ILE A 24 -2.42 -1.02 -29.55
N LEU A 25 -1.63 -1.85 -30.24
CA LEU A 25 -2.13 -3.04 -30.91
C LEU A 25 -2.81 -4.00 -29.94
N ASP A 26 -2.27 -4.15 -28.73
CA ASP A 26 -2.85 -5.03 -27.71
C ASP A 26 -4.23 -4.57 -27.23
N LEU A 27 -4.51 -3.26 -27.25
CA LEU A 27 -5.85 -2.74 -26.96
C LEU A 27 -6.87 -3.07 -28.05
N LEU A 28 -6.45 -3.07 -29.31
CA LEU A 28 -7.30 -3.31 -30.49
C LEU A 28 -7.71 -4.79 -30.65
N LYS A 29 -7.07 -5.72 -29.94
CA LYS A 29 -7.36 -7.17 -30.03
C LYS A 29 -8.65 -7.60 -29.32
N ALA A 30 -9.30 -6.73 -28.54
CA ALA A 30 -10.52 -7.07 -27.81
C ALA A 30 -11.79 -6.83 -28.67
N GLU A 31 -12.69 -7.82 -28.76
CA GLU A 31 -13.95 -7.72 -29.50
C GLU A 31 -15.17 -8.21 -28.67
N PRO A 32 -16.27 -7.43 -28.58
CA PRO A 32 -16.41 -6.08 -29.12
C PRO A 32 -15.52 -5.09 -28.34
N LEU A 33 -14.90 -4.16 -29.06
CA LEU A 33 -13.97 -3.23 -28.45
C LEU A 33 -14.72 -2.29 -27.50
N PRO A 34 -14.46 -2.31 -26.18
CA PRO A 34 -15.20 -1.49 -25.24
C PRO A 34 -15.00 0.00 -25.54
N GLN A 35 -16.05 0.79 -25.32
CA GLN A 35 -16.07 2.23 -25.59
C GLN A 35 -14.87 2.96 -24.96
N ALA A 36 -14.45 2.55 -23.75
CA ALA A 36 -13.30 3.13 -23.06
C ALA A 36 -11.96 2.89 -23.79
N LYS A 37 -11.77 1.71 -24.41
CA LYS A 37 -10.58 1.44 -25.22
C LYS A 37 -10.63 2.22 -26.54
N LEU A 38 -11.80 2.33 -27.16
CA LEU A 38 -12.03 3.16 -28.34
C LEU A 38 -11.67 4.64 -28.09
N GLU A 39 -12.09 5.19 -26.95
CA GLU A 39 -11.78 6.57 -26.56
C GLU A 39 -10.29 6.78 -26.29
N TYR A 40 -9.64 5.83 -25.65
CA TYR A 40 -8.20 5.86 -25.44
C TYR A 40 -7.43 5.85 -26.78
N LEU A 41 -7.84 5.00 -27.73
CA LEU A 41 -7.22 4.91 -29.06
C LEU A 41 -7.40 6.21 -29.85
N ARG A 42 -8.58 6.83 -29.78
CA ARG A 42 -8.84 8.14 -30.39
C ARG A 42 -7.95 9.24 -29.81
N LYS A 43 -7.82 9.29 -28.48
CA LYS A 43 -6.99 10.30 -27.79
C LYS A 43 -5.49 10.07 -27.96
N SER A 44 -5.09 8.85 -28.28
CA SER A 44 -3.69 8.51 -28.51
C SER A 44 -3.22 8.85 -29.93
N GLN A 45 -4.09 9.33 -30.81
CA GLN A 45 -3.71 9.71 -32.17
C GLN A 45 -2.86 10.98 -32.18
N CYS A 46 -1.65 10.88 -32.74
CA CYS A 46 -0.72 12.01 -32.84
C CYS A 46 -0.60 12.56 -34.28
N GLY A 47 -1.20 11.91 -35.28
CA GLY A 47 -1.23 12.43 -36.64
C GLY A 47 -1.55 11.38 -37.70
N PHE A 48 -1.13 11.67 -38.93
CA PHE A 48 -1.22 10.78 -40.08
C PHE A 48 0.04 10.86 -40.93
N HIS A 49 0.48 9.72 -41.46
CA HIS A 49 1.52 9.66 -42.48
C HIS A 49 1.04 8.76 -43.62
N ASP A 50 1.07 9.25 -44.86
CA ASP A 50 0.57 8.54 -46.05
C ASP A 50 -0.82 7.92 -45.89
N ARG A 51 -1.77 8.69 -45.32
CA ARG A 51 -3.15 8.28 -44.99
C ARG A 51 -3.29 7.18 -43.93
N LYS A 52 -2.20 6.76 -43.29
CA LYS A 52 -2.23 5.83 -42.15
C LYS A 52 -2.24 6.60 -40.83
N PRO A 53 -3.07 6.19 -39.85
CA PRO A 53 -3.10 6.84 -38.54
C PRO A 53 -1.81 6.57 -37.77
N LEU A 54 -1.24 7.62 -37.19
CA LEU A 54 -0.14 7.55 -36.24
C LEU A 54 -0.67 7.70 -34.81
N VAL A 55 -0.05 7.01 -33.87
CA VAL A 55 -0.35 7.09 -32.44
C VAL A 55 0.88 7.42 -31.63
N CYS A 56 0.67 8.14 -30.53
CA CYS A 56 1.71 8.46 -29.58
C CYS A 56 2.05 7.21 -28.78
N CYS A 57 3.14 6.54 -29.15
CA CYS A 57 3.54 5.28 -28.56
C CYS A 57 4.51 5.50 -27.38
N PRO A 58 4.14 5.16 -26.15
CA PRO A 58 4.99 5.34 -24.97
C PRO A 58 6.29 4.53 -25.05
N GLN A 59 7.42 5.13 -24.63
CA GLN A 59 8.74 4.49 -24.66
C GLN A 59 8.99 3.49 -23.51
N GLN A 60 8.22 3.58 -22.42
CA GLN A 60 8.12 2.58 -21.36
C GLN A 60 6.66 2.27 -21.14
N ASP A 61 6.37 0.99 -20.86
CA ASP A 61 5.03 0.41 -20.71
C ASP A 61 4.05 1.42 -20.09
N PRO A 62 3.12 1.98 -20.89
CA PRO A 62 2.09 2.85 -20.33
C PRO A 62 1.28 1.92 -19.47
N GLY A 63 1.16 2.18 -18.17
CA GLY A 63 0.24 1.45 -17.31
C GLY A 63 -1.22 1.63 -17.75
N LEU A 64 -1.60 1.05 -18.88
CA LEU A 64 -2.91 0.56 -19.20
C LEU A 64 -3.04 -0.69 -18.35
N LYS A 65 -3.55 -0.55 -17.12
CA LYS A 65 -3.99 -1.71 -16.35
C LYS A 65 -4.95 -2.51 -17.27
N PRO A 66 -4.67 -3.78 -17.60
CA PRO A 66 -5.54 -4.64 -18.38
C PRO A 66 -6.92 -4.82 -17.72
N PRO A 67 -7.93 -5.36 -18.43
CA PRO A 67 -9.30 -5.55 -17.94
C PRO A 67 -9.48 -6.55 -16.77
N ASP A 68 -8.41 -6.87 -16.03
CA ASP A 68 -8.45 -7.72 -14.84
C ASP A 68 -7.93 -6.98 -13.58
N ALA A 69 -7.70 -5.67 -13.66
CA ALA A 69 -7.61 -4.87 -12.45
C ALA A 69 -9.02 -4.73 -11.86
N GLU A 70 -9.27 -5.40 -10.74
CA GLU A 70 -10.39 -5.07 -9.86
C GLU A 70 -10.47 -3.54 -9.74
N VAL A 71 -11.58 -2.99 -10.22
CA VAL A 71 -11.89 -1.57 -10.08
C VAL A 71 -11.75 -1.26 -8.60
N VAL A 72 -10.78 -0.42 -8.23
CA VAL A 72 -10.75 0.14 -6.89
C VAL A 72 -11.96 1.07 -6.81
N GLU A 73 -13.07 0.54 -6.32
CA GLU A 73 -14.32 1.29 -6.17
C GLU A 73 -14.07 2.49 -5.26
N ASP A 74 -14.68 3.63 -5.58
CA ASP A 74 -14.65 4.78 -4.69
C ASP A 74 -15.46 4.49 -3.41
N LEU A 75 -14.75 4.07 -2.37
CA LEU A 75 -15.33 3.69 -1.09
C LEU A 75 -15.85 4.87 -0.26
N THR A 76 -15.77 6.10 -0.76
CA THR A 76 -16.30 7.30 -0.06
C THR A 76 -17.82 7.25 0.14
N SER A 77 -18.53 6.42 -0.63
CA SER A 77 -19.98 6.22 -0.53
C SER A 77 -20.40 4.96 0.26
N HIS A 78 -19.45 4.20 0.80
CA HIS A 78 -19.76 2.92 1.42
C HIS A 78 -20.59 3.09 2.72
N ARG A 79 -21.67 2.30 2.87
CA ARG A 79 -22.62 2.40 4.00
C ARG A 79 -21.99 2.36 5.40
N ASN A 80 -20.90 1.60 5.54
CA ASN A 80 -20.18 1.41 6.80
C ASN A 80 -19.04 2.42 7.03
N LEU A 81 -18.80 3.35 6.10
CA LEU A 81 -17.74 4.34 6.25
C LEU A 81 -17.85 5.18 7.54
N PRO A 82 -19.05 5.60 7.99
CA PRO A 82 -19.19 6.33 9.25
C PRO A 82 -18.73 5.56 10.50
N LEU A 83 -18.64 4.22 10.44
CA LEU A 83 -18.17 3.40 11.57
C LEU A 83 -16.68 3.58 11.85
N LEU A 84 -15.88 4.09 10.90
CA LEU A 84 -14.44 4.25 11.06
C LEU A 84 -14.02 5.44 11.94
N ARG A 85 -14.96 6.33 12.31
CA ARG A 85 -14.71 7.48 13.22
C ARG A 85 -13.46 8.29 12.84
N ASN A 86 -13.44 8.78 11.60
CA ASN A 86 -12.32 9.55 11.03
C ASN A 86 -11.98 10.81 11.83
N ASP A 87 -12.96 11.36 12.55
CA ASP A 87 -12.82 12.50 13.45
C ASP A 87 -11.81 12.23 14.58
N LEU A 88 -11.78 11.00 15.09
CA LEU A 88 -11.00 10.60 16.29
C LEU A 88 -9.75 9.78 15.98
N CYS A 89 -9.57 9.31 14.75
CA CYS A 89 -8.48 8.41 14.39
C CYS A 89 -7.11 9.12 14.30
N GLY A 90 -6.05 8.34 14.49
CA GLY A 90 -4.65 8.68 14.20
C GLY A 90 -4.16 10.05 14.69
N PRO A 91 -4.48 10.52 15.91
CA PRO A 91 -4.01 11.83 16.35
C PRO A 91 -2.49 11.88 16.45
N LEU A 92 -1.91 13.03 16.08
CA LEU A 92 -0.52 13.34 16.35
C LEU A 92 -0.41 13.75 17.82
N SER A 93 0.44 13.08 18.59
CA SER A 93 0.75 13.52 19.96
C SER A 93 1.86 14.58 19.92
N ASP A 94 1.68 15.70 20.63
CA ASP A 94 2.54 16.90 20.62
C ASP A 94 4.00 16.69 21.08
N ASP A 95 4.35 15.51 21.61
CA ASP A 95 5.70 15.22 22.07
C ASP A 95 6.65 14.88 20.90
N ARG A 96 7.07 15.86 20.09
CA ARG A 96 8.15 15.69 19.11
C ARG A 96 9.46 15.40 19.86
N ILE A 97 10.01 14.17 19.76
CA ILE A 97 11.38 13.86 20.22
C ILE A 97 12.23 13.55 19.01
N ILE A 98 13.19 14.42 18.75
CA ILE A 98 14.21 14.27 17.71
C ILE A 98 15.28 13.31 18.26
N GLY A 99 15.50 12.18 17.58
CA GLY A 99 16.67 11.31 17.78
C GLY A 99 16.56 10.09 18.74
N GLY A 100 15.37 9.61 19.13
CA GLY A 100 15.24 8.56 20.18
C GLY A 100 14.76 7.17 19.75
N ASN A 101 15.53 6.13 20.09
CA ASN A 101 15.10 4.73 20.25
C ASN A 101 14.48 4.53 21.65
N ARG A 102 13.15 4.70 21.76
CA ARG A 102 12.23 4.21 22.81
C ARG A 102 10.92 4.99 22.72
N VAL A 103 9.79 4.29 22.71
CA VAL A 103 8.46 4.95 22.66
C VAL A 103 8.02 5.30 24.08
N LYS A 104 7.73 6.58 24.37
CA LYS A 104 7.00 6.96 25.58
C LYS A 104 5.58 6.33 25.50
N LYS A 105 5.12 5.71 26.59
CA LYS A 105 3.82 4.98 26.69
C LYS A 105 2.59 5.71 26.11
N ARG A 106 2.63 7.03 25.93
CA ARG A 106 1.52 7.88 25.46
C ARG A 106 1.48 8.15 23.96
N LYS A 107 2.40 7.63 23.13
CA LYS A 107 2.45 7.97 21.68
C LYS A 107 1.65 7.06 20.74
N TYR A 108 1.29 5.86 21.18
CA TYR A 108 0.58 4.87 20.36
C TYR A 108 -0.62 4.33 21.11
N PHE A 109 -1.61 5.20 21.27
CA PHE A 109 -2.90 4.84 21.84
C PHE A 109 -3.62 3.75 21.03
N GLN A 110 -3.17 3.40 19.83
CA GLN A 110 -3.78 2.34 19.02
C GLN A 110 -3.41 0.91 19.45
N MET A 111 -2.27 0.70 20.13
CA MET A 111 -1.74 -0.65 20.33
C MET A 111 -2.16 -1.25 21.66
N ARG A 112 -2.70 -2.48 21.63
CA ARG A 112 -3.00 -3.28 22.82
C ARG A 112 -2.18 -4.57 22.78
N ARG A 113 -1.62 -4.96 23.92
CA ARG A 113 -0.96 -6.27 24.10
C ARG A 113 -2.01 -7.29 24.52
N ASP A 114 -2.44 -8.14 23.60
CA ASP A 114 -3.30 -9.27 23.94
C ASP A 114 -2.43 -10.49 24.30
N ASN A 115 -2.68 -11.08 25.47
CA ASN A 115 -2.04 -12.33 25.91
C ASN A 115 -2.56 -13.56 25.16
N HIS A 116 -3.50 -13.38 24.23
CA HIS A 116 -3.91 -14.39 23.26
C HIS A 116 -3.56 -13.84 21.88
N GLN A 117 -2.55 -14.42 21.27
CA GLN A 117 -1.96 -14.06 19.98
C GLN A 117 -2.90 -14.40 18.80
N ARG A 118 -4.18 -14.06 18.92
CA ARG A 118 -5.15 -14.05 17.82
C ARG A 118 -5.26 -12.61 17.32
N LEU A 119 -4.15 -12.09 16.78
CA LEU A 119 -4.15 -10.93 15.91
C LEU A 119 -4.52 -11.40 14.51
N LEU A 120 -5.22 -10.55 13.75
CA LEU A 120 -5.61 -10.75 12.35
C LEU A 120 -4.47 -11.39 11.55
N HIS A 121 -4.47 -12.71 11.45
CA HIS A 121 -3.70 -13.43 10.45
C HIS A 121 -4.47 -13.28 9.15
N ILE A 122 -4.29 -12.15 8.47
CA ILE A 122 -4.59 -12.06 7.05
C ILE A 122 -3.48 -12.86 6.35
N ASN A 123 -3.61 -14.20 6.37
CA ASN A 123 -2.79 -15.06 5.53
C ASN A 123 -3.09 -14.68 4.09
N CYS A 124 -2.08 -14.21 3.36
CA CYS A 124 -2.17 -13.80 1.95
C CYS A 124 -2.64 -14.90 0.96
N GLY A 125 -3.16 -16.03 1.43
CA GLY A 125 -3.75 -17.11 0.61
C GLY A 125 -5.10 -17.64 1.09
N SER A 126 -5.72 -17.08 2.13
CA SER A 126 -7.04 -17.54 2.59
C SER A 126 -7.82 -16.42 3.29
N LEU A 127 -8.84 -15.88 2.62
CA LEU A 127 -9.83 -14.93 3.15
C LEU A 127 -10.80 -15.60 4.15
N ARG A 128 -10.27 -16.34 5.12
CA ARG A 128 -11.07 -16.98 6.18
C ARG A 128 -10.74 -16.39 7.53
N GLN A 129 -11.04 -15.11 7.75
CA GLN A 129 -11.17 -14.54 9.09
C GLN A 129 -11.75 -13.13 9.05
N ALA A 130 -12.79 -12.90 9.84
CA ALA A 130 -13.44 -11.61 10.05
C ALA A 130 -12.56 -10.66 10.91
N PRO A 131 -12.80 -9.33 10.87
CA PRO A 131 -12.24 -8.41 11.85
C PRO A 131 -12.52 -8.88 13.28
N HIS A 132 -11.54 -8.77 14.19
CA HIS A 132 -11.77 -9.11 15.59
C HIS A 132 -12.75 -8.12 16.22
N VAL A 133 -13.94 -8.61 16.60
CA VAL A 133 -14.94 -7.84 17.34
C VAL A 133 -14.64 -7.94 18.85
N TRP A 134 -14.41 -6.79 19.48
CA TRP A 134 -14.16 -6.71 20.92
C TRP A 134 -15.47 -6.94 21.69
N HIS A 135 -15.45 -7.84 22.67
CA HIS A 135 -16.63 -8.17 23.48
C HIS A 135 -16.87 -7.16 24.62
N SER A 136 -16.11 -6.07 24.70
CA SER A 136 -16.32 -4.98 25.67
C SER A 136 -15.85 -3.63 25.09
N PRO A 137 -16.63 -2.54 25.23
CA PRO A 137 -16.23 -1.23 24.74
C PRO A 137 -14.97 -0.74 25.46
N VAL A 138 -13.92 -0.44 24.70
CA VAL A 138 -12.69 0.16 25.21
C VAL A 138 -12.89 1.67 25.34
N SER A 139 -12.55 2.25 26.50
CA SER A 139 -12.61 3.71 26.69
C SER A 139 -11.64 4.42 25.71
N ILE A 140 -12.17 5.39 24.97
CA ILE A 140 -11.45 6.15 23.95
C ILE A 140 -10.43 7.14 24.53
N ASP A 141 -10.46 7.35 25.86
CA ASP A 141 -9.56 8.25 26.58
C ASP A 141 -8.15 7.67 26.74
N SER A 142 -8.03 6.34 26.64
CA SER A 142 -6.76 5.61 26.82
C SER A 142 -6.36 4.79 25.60
N VAL A 143 -7.22 4.65 24.59
CA VAL A 143 -6.95 3.94 23.34
C VAL A 143 -7.68 4.66 22.19
N ARG A 144 -6.97 5.00 21.12
CA ARG A 144 -7.55 5.68 19.95
C ARG A 144 -7.25 4.89 18.68
N PRO A 145 -8.21 4.77 17.74
CA PRO A 145 -7.98 4.10 16.48
C PRO A 145 -6.96 4.86 15.62
N VAL A 146 -6.36 4.18 14.67
CA VAL A 146 -5.50 4.64 13.59
C VAL A 146 -6.40 4.88 12.41
N CYS A 147 -6.06 5.87 11.59
CA CYS A 147 -6.83 6.11 10.39
C CYS A 147 -6.55 5.01 9.37
N LEU A 148 -7.55 4.71 8.55
CA LEU A 148 -7.43 3.82 7.40
C LEU A 148 -7.34 4.65 6.10
N PRO A 149 -6.69 4.13 5.04
CA PRO A 149 -6.54 4.83 3.77
C PRO A 149 -7.87 4.84 3.01
N ILE A 150 -8.71 5.82 3.30
CA ILE A 150 -10.01 6.02 2.65
C ILE A 150 -9.82 6.88 1.41
N GLY A 151 -10.40 6.45 0.29
CA GLY A 151 -10.33 7.15 -0.98
C GLY A 151 -9.08 6.82 -1.79
N LEU A 152 -9.19 6.98 -3.11
CA LEU A 152 -8.18 6.55 -4.08
C LEU A 152 -6.82 7.21 -3.84
N SER A 153 -6.80 8.48 -3.44
CA SER A 153 -5.56 9.23 -3.19
C SER A 153 -4.69 8.63 -2.07
N LEU A 154 -5.29 7.98 -1.07
CA LEU A 154 -4.59 7.32 0.03
C LEU A 154 -4.35 5.83 -0.25
N GLN A 155 -5.27 5.17 -0.97
CA GLN A 155 -5.16 3.74 -1.31
C GLN A 155 -4.08 3.48 -2.37
N GLU A 156 -4.00 4.34 -3.38
CA GLU A 156 -3.03 4.24 -4.48
C GLU A 156 -1.82 5.17 -4.29
N GLN A 157 -1.64 5.72 -3.09
CA GLN A 157 -0.51 6.59 -2.80
C GLN A 157 0.82 5.87 -3.09
N ASN A 158 1.67 6.49 -3.90
CA ASN A 158 3.04 5.99 -4.04
C ASN A 158 3.82 6.24 -2.73
N LEU A 159 4.22 5.13 -2.10
CA LEU A 159 4.97 5.12 -0.85
C LEU A 159 6.44 4.75 -1.05
N VAL A 160 6.86 4.32 -2.25
CA VAL A 160 8.24 3.89 -2.52
C VAL A 160 9.23 5.00 -2.15
N GLY A 161 10.28 4.63 -1.41
CA GLY A 161 11.31 5.54 -0.89
C GLY A 161 10.88 6.33 0.36
N LYS A 162 9.59 6.34 0.73
CA LYS A 162 9.14 6.98 1.97
C LYS A 162 9.45 6.10 3.18
N LYS A 163 9.79 6.72 4.30
CA LYS A 163 10.02 6.04 5.56
C LYS A 163 8.71 5.92 6.33
N LEU A 164 8.24 4.69 6.52
CA LEU A 164 7.02 4.37 7.26
C LEU A 164 7.38 3.81 8.63
N THR A 165 6.53 4.08 9.62
CA THR A 165 6.80 3.64 10.99
C THR A 165 6.14 2.30 11.26
N VAL A 166 6.94 1.31 11.64
CA VAL A 166 6.50 0.08 12.29
C VAL A 166 6.63 0.28 13.79
N ALA A 167 5.63 -0.16 14.55
CA ALA A 167 5.74 -0.20 16.00
C ALA A 167 5.17 -1.51 16.55
N GLY A 168 5.78 -2.00 17.63
CA GLY A 168 5.41 -3.26 18.24
C GLY A 168 6.27 -3.63 19.45
N TRP A 169 6.00 -4.81 20.00
CA TRP A 169 6.70 -5.39 21.16
C TRP A 169 7.60 -6.58 20.77
N GLY A 170 7.86 -6.71 19.47
CA GLY A 170 8.61 -7.80 18.86
C GLY A 170 10.00 -8.00 19.44
N VAL A 171 10.61 -9.08 19.01
CA VAL A 171 11.93 -9.52 19.45
C VAL A 171 12.95 -8.51 18.93
N THR A 172 13.73 -7.93 19.83
CA THR A 172 14.83 -7.01 19.50
C THR A 172 16.04 -7.77 18.93
N GLU A 173 17.03 -7.04 18.44
CA GLU A 173 18.34 -7.54 17.99
C GLU A 173 19.05 -8.46 19.00
N ASN A 174 18.64 -8.43 20.28
CA ASN A 174 19.18 -9.27 21.35
C ASN A 174 18.36 -10.54 21.63
N ASN A 175 17.48 -10.98 20.71
CA ASN A 175 16.59 -12.13 20.91
C ASN A 175 15.68 -12.03 22.15
N THR A 176 15.40 -10.81 22.62
CA THR A 176 14.49 -10.56 23.74
C THR A 176 13.33 -9.69 23.30
N SER A 177 12.10 -10.08 23.67
CA SER A 177 10.93 -9.21 23.52
C SER A 177 11.06 -8.03 24.49
N SER A 178 10.85 -6.82 23.99
CA SER A 178 10.93 -5.61 24.80
C SER A 178 9.68 -5.47 25.67
N ARG A 179 9.86 -5.19 26.97
CA ARG A 179 8.75 -4.80 27.87
C ARG A 179 8.17 -3.43 27.51
N ALA A 180 8.91 -2.61 26.76
CA ALA A 180 8.48 -1.31 26.26
C ALA A 180 8.14 -1.39 24.77
N LEU A 181 7.13 -0.62 24.33
CA LEU A 181 6.83 -0.48 22.91
C LEU A 181 8.02 0.15 22.19
N LEU A 182 8.44 -0.44 21.08
CA LEU A 182 9.50 0.08 20.23
C LEU A 182 8.90 0.48 18.88
N LYS A 183 9.62 1.35 18.18
CA LYS A 183 9.26 1.78 16.83
C LYS A 183 10.51 1.92 15.99
N VAL A 184 10.35 1.71 14.70
CA VAL A 184 11.40 1.89 13.71
C VAL A 184 10.78 2.47 12.44
N ASP A 185 11.48 3.42 11.85
CA ASP A 185 11.10 3.99 10.55
C ASP A 185 11.84 3.22 9.46
N VAL A 186 11.09 2.57 8.57
CA VAL A 186 11.58 1.70 7.50
C VAL A 186 11.25 2.28 6.13
N PRO A 187 12.21 2.35 5.19
CA PRO A 187 11.95 2.81 3.83
C PRO A 187 11.11 1.76 3.08
N VAL A 188 10.10 2.21 2.36
CA VAL A 188 9.32 1.33 1.47
C VAL A 188 10.11 1.06 0.20
N GLU A 189 10.16 -0.21 -0.16
CA GLU A 189 10.83 -0.73 -1.34
C GLU A 189 9.82 -0.99 -2.45
N SER A 190 10.26 -0.86 -3.70
CA SER A 190 9.45 -1.23 -4.86
C SER A 190 9.12 -2.73 -4.86
N ASN A 191 7.88 -3.08 -5.20
CA ASN A 191 7.48 -4.48 -5.34
C ASN A 191 8.33 -5.22 -6.36
N ALA A 192 8.73 -4.57 -7.45
CA ALA A 192 9.63 -5.15 -8.46
C ALA A 192 11.00 -5.58 -7.88
N LYS A 193 11.61 -4.76 -7.02
CA LYS A 193 12.85 -5.15 -6.33
C LYS A 193 12.59 -6.24 -5.30
N CYS A 194 11.50 -6.15 -4.55
CA CYS A 194 11.12 -7.16 -3.56
C CYS A 194 10.87 -8.54 -4.18
N ILE A 195 10.14 -8.61 -5.30
CA ILE A 195 9.90 -9.85 -6.06
C ILE A 195 11.21 -10.48 -6.51
N LYS A 196 12.17 -9.67 -6.98
CA LYS A 196 13.49 -10.19 -7.39
C LYS A 196 14.23 -10.82 -6.21
N VAL A 197 14.15 -10.22 -5.04
CA VAL A 197 14.76 -10.73 -3.80
C VAL A 197 14.10 -12.04 -3.36
N TYR A 198 12.77 -12.14 -3.45
CA TYR A 198 12.00 -13.31 -2.99
C TYR A 198 11.71 -14.36 -4.08
N LYS A 199 12.24 -14.20 -5.30
CA LYS A 199 11.87 -14.93 -6.53
C LYS A 199 11.76 -16.46 -6.37
N ASN A 200 12.60 -17.06 -5.52
CA ASN A 200 12.66 -18.52 -5.33
C ASN A 200 12.07 -19.00 -3.98
N GLN A 201 11.47 -18.10 -3.20
CA GLN A 201 10.99 -18.41 -1.85
C GLN A 201 9.48 -18.25 -1.75
N VAL A 202 8.94 -17.11 -2.19
CA VAL A 202 7.52 -16.76 -2.06
C VAL A 202 7.10 -15.90 -3.24
N GLN A 203 5.90 -16.15 -3.78
CA GLN A 203 5.29 -15.26 -4.76
C GLN A 203 4.74 -14.02 -4.06
N ILE A 204 5.19 -12.84 -4.49
CA ILE A 204 4.69 -11.56 -3.98
C ILE A 204 3.68 -10.98 -4.98
N THR A 205 2.50 -10.62 -4.50
CA THR A 205 1.44 -9.98 -5.28
C THR A 205 1.56 -8.46 -5.15
N GLU A 206 1.84 -7.76 -6.25
CA GLU A 206 2.12 -6.32 -6.23
C GLU A 206 0.94 -5.46 -5.73
N THR A 207 -0.28 -5.90 -6.06
CA THR A 207 -1.52 -5.19 -5.72
C THR A 207 -1.87 -5.31 -4.24
N SER A 208 -1.76 -6.50 -3.65
CA SER A 208 -2.20 -6.79 -2.29
C SER A 208 -1.08 -6.77 -1.24
N GLN A 209 0.18 -6.62 -1.66
CA GLN A 209 1.34 -6.60 -0.76
C GLN A 209 2.27 -5.42 -1.05
N LEU A 210 3.03 -5.01 -0.04
CA LEU A 210 4.08 -3.99 -0.12
C LEU A 210 5.31 -4.46 0.66
N CYS A 211 6.47 -3.90 0.35
CA CYS A 211 7.72 -4.26 1.03
C CYS A 211 8.37 -3.04 1.68
N ALA A 212 8.99 -3.22 2.84
CA ALA A 212 9.72 -2.15 3.51
C ALA A 212 10.91 -2.68 4.33
N GLY A 213 11.91 -1.82 4.52
CA GLY A 213 13.14 -2.15 5.25
C GLY A 213 14.18 -2.86 4.38
N GLY A 214 15.04 -3.66 5.01
CA GLY A 214 16.12 -4.39 4.32
C GLY A 214 17.33 -3.53 3.93
N GLU A 215 17.29 -2.21 4.16
CA GLU A 215 18.46 -1.35 4.03
C GLU A 215 19.37 -1.43 5.26
N ARG A 216 20.69 -1.28 5.04
CA ARG A 216 21.72 -1.39 6.09
C ARG A 216 21.52 -0.38 7.23
N ASP A 217 21.06 0.83 6.90
CA ASP A 217 20.85 1.95 7.84
C ASP A 217 19.38 2.34 8.00
N GLY A 218 18.47 1.64 7.32
CA GLY A 218 17.06 2.01 7.17
C GLY A 218 16.13 1.45 8.26
N GLY A 219 16.66 0.84 9.32
CA GLY A 219 15.84 0.12 10.30
C GLY A 219 15.18 -1.14 9.73
N GLN A 220 14.89 -2.13 10.57
CA GLN A 220 14.31 -3.41 10.11
C GLN A 220 13.24 -3.89 11.09
N SER A 221 12.10 -4.36 10.57
CA SER A 221 11.10 -5.06 11.38
C SER A 221 11.56 -6.50 11.64
N CYS A 222 11.39 -6.94 12.87
CA CYS A 222 11.88 -8.22 13.37
C CYS A 222 10.77 -9.25 13.59
N HIS A 223 11.17 -10.49 13.86
CA HIS A 223 10.25 -11.52 14.35
C HIS A 223 9.54 -11.04 15.64
N GLY A 224 8.21 -11.24 15.72
CA GLY A 224 7.42 -10.90 16.90
C GLY A 224 6.53 -9.65 16.77
N ASP A 225 6.60 -8.93 15.66
CA ASP A 225 5.64 -7.85 15.31
C ASP A 225 4.55 -8.32 14.32
N SER A 226 4.40 -9.62 14.08
CA SER A 226 3.39 -10.17 13.15
C SER A 226 1.98 -9.63 13.48
N GLY A 227 1.31 -9.07 12.48
CA GLY A 227 0.03 -8.39 12.64
C GLY A 227 0.13 -6.92 13.09
N GLY A 228 1.33 -6.40 13.34
CA GLY A 228 1.58 -5.02 13.72
C GLY A 228 1.36 -4.03 12.57
N PRO A 229 1.03 -2.76 12.87
CA PRO A 229 0.71 -1.77 11.84
C PRO A 229 1.99 -1.15 11.25
N LEU A 230 1.99 -0.99 9.92
CA LEU A 230 2.92 -0.11 9.20
C LEU A 230 2.18 1.19 8.88
N THR A 231 2.67 2.30 9.41
CA THR A 231 1.95 3.59 9.41
C THR A 231 2.70 4.70 8.69
N TYR A 232 1.94 5.62 8.10
CA TYR A 232 2.45 6.85 7.49
C TYR A 232 1.57 8.04 7.86
N TYR A 233 2.12 9.25 7.74
CA TYR A 233 1.35 10.47 7.93
C TYR A 233 0.62 10.84 6.64
N GLY A 234 -0.65 11.23 6.74
CA GLY A 234 -1.42 11.70 5.60
C GLY A 234 -2.62 12.56 5.99
N PRO A 235 -3.24 13.24 5.02
CA PRO A 235 -4.41 14.08 5.27
C PRO A 235 -5.66 13.23 5.48
N VAL A 236 -6.39 13.47 6.57
CA VAL A 236 -7.71 12.92 6.87
C VAL A 236 -8.56 14.07 7.42
N GLU A 237 -9.70 14.35 6.78
CA GLU A 237 -10.63 15.44 7.17
C GLU A 237 -9.92 16.80 7.41
N GLY A 238 -9.00 17.16 6.51
CA GLY A 238 -8.27 18.43 6.57
C GLY A 238 -7.15 18.50 7.61
N SER A 239 -6.90 17.44 8.37
CA SER A 239 -5.82 17.35 9.37
C SER A 239 -4.80 16.27 9.00
N VAL A 240 -3.53 16.45 9.37
CA VAL A 240 -2.53 15.39 9.26
C VAL A 240 -2.75 14.37 10.36
N ARG A 241 -2.93 13.10 9.99
CA ARG A 241 -3.16 11.97 10.92
C ARG A 241 -2.21 10.82 10.61
N ILE A 242 -2.11 9.89 11.55
CA ILE A 242 -1.41 8.60 11.38
C ILE A 242 -2.37 7.63 10.69
N ILE A 243 -1.97 7.14 9.52
CA ILE A 243 -2.73 6.24 8.66
C ILE A 243 -2.01 4.89 8.58
N GLN A 244 -2.72 3.79 8.71
CA GLN A 244 -2.17 2.45 8.55
C GLN A 244 -2.21 2.01 7.08
N HIS A 245 -1.03 1.91 6.46
CA HIS A 245 -0.90 1.48 5.06
C HIS A 245 -0.53 0.00 4.92
N GLY A 246 0.02 -0.62 5.97
CA GLY A 246 0.41 -2.01 5.95
C GLY A 246 0.11 -2.77 7.24
N ILE A 247 0.08 -4.09 7.13
CA ILE A 247 0.07 -5.03 8.26
C ILE A 247 1.27 -5.96 8.09
N VAL A 248 2.12 -6.11 9.12
CA VAL A 248 3.28 -7.00 9.08
C VAL A 248 2.82 -8.42 8.76
N SER A 249 3.29 -9.00 7.65
CA SER A 249 2.93 -10.35 7.21
C SER A 249 4.07 -11.33 7.50
N PHE A 250 5.19 -11.20 6.78
CA PHE A 250 6.36 -12.05 6.95
C PHE A 250 7.64 -11.27 6.59
N GLY A 251 8.79 -11.83 6.93
CA GLY A 251 10.08 -11.21 6.68
C GLY A 251 11.24 -12.15 7.03
N PRO A 252 12.49 -11.68 6.93
CA PRO A 252 13.66 -12.50 7.26
C PRO A 252 13.60 -13.03 8.70
N GLN A 253 14.09 -14.26 8.88
CA GLN A 253 14.15 -14.93 10.19
C GLN A 253 15.10 -14.25 11.17
N THR A 254 16.19 -13.70 10.63
CA THR A 254 17.19 -12.95 11.37
C THR A 254 16.92 -11.45 11.24
N CYS A 255 16.70 -10.80 12.39
CA CYS A 255 16.74 -9.36 12.51
C CYS A 255 18.05 -8.79 11.95
N GLY A 256 17.98 -7.68 11.22
CA GLY A 256 19.18 -7.03 10.71
C GLY A 256 19.69 -7.58 9.37
N THR A 257 19.01 -8.54 8.76
CA THR A 257 19.41 -9.11 7.45
C THR A 257 19.36 -8.05 6.35
N THR A 258 20.54 -7.55 5.98
CA THR A 258 20.66 -6.55 4.91
C THR A 258 20.29 -7.18 3.56
N GLY A 259 19.54 -6.45 2.74
CA GLY A 259 19.10 -6.86 1.41
C GLY A 259 17.78 -7.63 1.39
N LEU A 260 17.18 -7.97 2.54
CA LEU A 260 15.88 -8.65 2.63
C LEU A 260 14.83 -7.72 3.29
N PRO A 261 13.96 -7.04 2.51
CA PRO A 261 12.87 -6.25 3.08
C PRO A 261 11.79 -7.16 3.68
N ALA A 262 11.07 -6.70 4.69
CA ALA A 262 9.87 -7.39 5.17
C ALA A 262 8.69 -7.14 4.23
N VAL A 263 7.76 -8.10 4.17
CA VAL A 263 6.55 -8.07 3.36
C VAL A 263 5.34 -7.79 4.25
N TYR A 264 4.50 -6.87 3.79
CA TYR A 264 3.32 -6.39 4.49
C TYR A 264 2.09 -6.55 3.59
N THR A 265 0.94 -6.84 4.20
CA THR A 265 -0.37 -6.76 3.54
C THR A 265 -0.68 -5.29 3.26
N ARG A 266 -1.04 -4.94 2.02
CA ARG A 266 -1.40 -3.56 1.60
C ARG A 266 -2.83 -3.24 2.03
N VAL A 267 -2.99 -2.43 3.08
CA VAL A 267 -4.32 -2.12 3.66
C VAL A 267 -5.24 -1.47 2.63
N GLY A 268 -4.72 -0.58 1.78
CA GLY A 268 -5.50 0.08 0.73
C GLY A 268 -6.26 -0.89 -0.19
N TYR A 269 -5.63 -2.02 -0.54
CA TYR A 269 -6.24 -3.05 -1.39
C TYR A 269 -7.44 -3.75 -0.70
N TYR A 270 -7.37 -3.91 0.63
CA TYR A 270 -8.41 -4.61 1.40
C TYR A 270 -9.49 -3.69 1.97
N MET A 271 -9.49 -2.39 1.64
CA MET A 271 -10.44 -1.45 2.25
C MET A 271 -11.90 -1.79 1.98
N LYS A 272 -12.24 -2.30 0.79
CA LYS A 272 -13.59 -2.75 0.48
C LYS A 272 -13.99 -3.91 1.41
N TRP A 273 -13.14 -4.92 1.49
CA TRP A 273 -13.36 -6.07 2.37
C TRP A 273 -13.49 -5.66 3.83
N ILE A 274 -12.67 -4.72 4.31
CA ILE A 274 -12.76 -4.18 5.67
C ILE A 274 -14.13 -3.57 5.88
N LEU A 275 -14.56 -2.67 5.00
CA LEU A 275 -15.84 -1.99 5.11
C LEU A 275 -17.04 -2.93 5.01
N ASP A 276 -16.96 -3.97 4.17
CA ASP A 276 -18.00 -5.00 4.04
C ASP A 276 -18.15 -5.85 5.32
N ASN A 277 -17.09 -6.00 6.11
CA ASN A 277 -17.04 -6.91 7.27
C ASN A 277 -16.99 -6.21 8.64
N ILE A 278 -17.04 -4.88 8.69
CA ILE A 278 -17.29 -4.15 9.93
C ILE A 278 -18.80 -4.01 10.16
N SER A 279 -19.23 -4.18 11.40
CA SER A 279 -20.61 -4.00 11.83
C SER A 279 -20.65 -3.17 13.11
N SER A 280 -21.75 -2.45 13.31
CA SER A 280 -22.09 -1.79 14.57
C SER A 280 -22.43 -2.77 15.67
#